data_AF-A0A914T8G2-F1
#
_entry.id   AF-A0A914T8G2-F1
#
_cell.length_a   1.000
_cell.length_b   1.000
_cell.length_c   1.000
_cell.angle_alpha   90.00
_cell.angle_beta   90.00
_cell.angle_gamma   90.00
#
_symmetry.space_group_name_H-M   'P 1'
#
loop_
_entity.id
_entity.type
_entity.pdbx_description
1 polymer ?
#
loop_
_entity_poly.entity_id
_entity_poly.type
_entity_poly.pdbx_seq_one_letter_code
_entity_poly.pdbx_strand_id
1 'polypeptide(L)'
;MKSYPIKPLALHERVHEFDASRPLNTLTVTGRFTIGEAHEWLTFCVSQVPERPPIGEQVTFMLKSTENGGTILHANYREDNAVYKGDSVSTIVIMRDVVSRITTARKIRVHMSLDINNESIEHTLKLIHPKMEYFASLIRQAELAKGLRELQSSFEDISFLAPDLMATLRKHDELVNEVSTKRTQFDRVLGVITDLYVDSFKLQGINPKHKTNDLLQMLSTQYSLEKIIDFFKMKP
;
A
#
# COMPACT_ATOMS: atom_id res chain seq x y z
N MET A 1 -12.01 29.35 7.88
CA MET A 1 -11.48 28.01 8.18
C MET A 1 -11.00 27.41 6.86
N LYS A 2 -9.70 27.14 6.69
CA LYS A 2 -9.17 26.52 5.46
C LYS A 2 -9.43 25.02 5.52
N SER A 3 -10.04 24.46 4.48
CA SER A 3 -10.27 23.02 4.33
C SER A 3 -9.24 22.46 3.35
N TYR A 4 -8.59 21.35 3.71
CA TYR A 4 -7.61 20.67 2.86
C TYR A 4 -8.10 19.24 2.59
N PRO A 5 -8.58 18.94 1.36
CA PRO A 5 -9.06 17.61 1.04
C PRO A 5 -7.88 16.63 0.97
N ILE A 6 -8.01 15.50 1.68
CA ILE A 6 -7.06 14.38 1.56
C ILE A 6 -7.41 13.60 0.30
N LYS A 7 -6.46 13.50 -0.64
CA LYS A 7 -6.66 12.79 -1.89
C LYS A 7 -6.53 11.27 -1.71
N PRO A 8 -7.24 10.43 -2.49
CA PRO A 8 -7.20 8.97 -2.37
C PRO A 8 -5.79 8.37 -2.48
N LEU A 9 -4.95 8.91 -3.36
CA LEU A 9 -3.57 8.49 -3.57
C LEU A 9 -2.59 9.58 -3.08
N ALA A 10 -2.89 10.22 -1.95
CA ALA A 10 -2.10 11.33 -1.41
C ALA A 10 -0.62 11.00 -1.15
N LEU A 11 -0.28 9.72 -1.02
CA LEU A 11 1.07 9.22 -0.71
C LEU A 11 1.83 8.76 -1.97
N HIS A 12 1.36 9.18 -3.14
CA HIS A 12 2.07 9.00 -4.40
C HIS A 12 2.85 10.27 -4.76
N GLU A 13 4.14 10.11 -4.98
CA GLU A 13 5.06 11.18 -5.34
C GLU A 13 5.47 11.06 -6.80
N ARG A 14 5.70 12.20 -7.46
CA ARG A 14 6.09 12.21 -8.88
C ARG A 14 7.54 11.74 -9.01
N VAL A 15 7.76 10.81 -9.94
CA VAL A 15 9.09 10.29 -10.28
C VAL A 15 9.33 10.39 -11.79
N HIS A 16 10.57 10.12 -12.21
CA HIS A 16 10.99 10.17 -13.63
C HIS A 16 11.35 8.81 -14.22
N GLU A 17 11.43 7.77 -13.38
CA GLU A 17 11.81 6.42 -13.80
C GLU A 17 10.59 5.52 -13.86
N PHE A 18 10.46 4.78 -14.96
CA PHE A 18 9.44 3.76 -15.14
C PHE A 18 10.09 2.42 -15.44
N ASP A 19 9.83 1.47 -14.56
CA ASP A 19 10.27 0.10 -14.71
C ASP A 19 9.15 -0.72 -15.36
N ALA A 20 9.26 -0.90 -16.68
CA ALA A 20 8.30 -1.66 -17.48
C ALA A 20 8.36 -3.17 -17.24
N SER A 21 9.39 -3.68 -16.53
CA SER A 21 9.56 -5.12 -16.27
C SER A 21 8.66 -5.63 -15.14
N ARG A 22 8.03 -4.72 -14.39
CA ARG A 22 7.14 -5.08 -13.28
C ARG A 22 5.84 -5.72 -13.78
N PRO A 23 5.19 -6.57 -12.97
CA PRO A 23 3.86 -7.10 -13.27
C PRO A 23 2.81 -6.00 -13.12
N LEU A 24 2.55 -5.28 -14.21
CA LEU A 24 1.62 -4.15 -14.22
C LEU A 24 0.17 -4.60 -14.47
N ASN A 25 -0.73 -4.05 -13.66
CA ASN A 25 -2.16 -4.03 -13.89
C ASN A 25 -2.51 -2.81 -14.74
N THR A 26 -3.47 -2.93 -15.65
CA THR A 26 -3.85 -1.87 -16.57
C THR A 26 -5.34 -1.55 -16.48
N LEU A 27 -5.68 -0.30 -16.21
CA LEU A 27 -7.00 0.28 -16.43
C LEU A 27 -6.97 1.08 -17.72
N THR A 28 -7.79 0.69 -18.69
CA THR A 28 -8.01 1.44 -19.92
C THR A 28 -9.41 2.06 -19.90
N VAL A 29 -9.48 3.35 -20.18
CA VAL A 29 -10.71 4.13 -20.26
C VAL A 29 -10.80 4.71 -21.66
N THR A 30 -11.86 4.38 -22.39
CA THR A 30 -12.15 4.92 -23.72
C THR A 30 -13.54 5.53 -23.73
N GLY A 31 -13.76 6.57 -24.53
CA GLY A 31 -15.06 7.25 -24.54
C GLY A 31 -14.95 8.60 -25.19
N ARG A 32 -15.96 9.45 -24.97
CA ARG A 32 -15.91 10.85 -25.40
C ARG A 32 -15.55 11.72 -24.22
N PHE A 33 -14.28 12.10 -24.11
CA PHE A 33 -13.80 12.98 -23.04
C PHE A 33 -12.56 13.74 -23.48
N THR A 34 -12.45 14.96 -22.97
CA THR A 34 -11.32 15.85 -23.23
C THR A 34 -10.10 15.48 -22.40
N ILE A 35 -8.92 15.96 -22.81
CA ILE A 35 -7.69 15.86 -22.00
C ILE A 35 -7.87 16.51 -20.62
N GLY A 36 -8.63 17.61 -20.54
CA GLY A 36 -8.92 18.30 -19.28
C GLY A 36 -9.72 17.43 -18.31
N GLU A 37 -10.72 16.69 -18.80
CA GLU A 37 -11.50 15.76 -17.98
C GLU A 37 -10.64 14.58 -17.49
N ALA A 38 -9.83 13.98 -18.37
CA ALA A 38 -8.91 12.91 -17.98
C ALA A 38 -7.86 13.38 -16.95
N HIS A 39 -7.34 14.59 -17.14
CA HIS A 39 -6.42 15.22 -16.20
C HIS A 39 -7.06 15.46 -14.83
N GLU A 40 -8.33 15.86 -14.81
CA GLU A 40 -9.07 16.03 -13.57
C GLU A 40 -9.21 14.73 -12.78
N TRP A 41 -9.42 13.60 -13.44
CA TRP A 41 -9.51 12.31 -12.76
C TRP A 41 -8.20 11.98 -12.02
N LEU A 42 -7.06 12.24 -12.65
CA LEU A 42 -5.76 12.04 -12.02
C LEU A 42 -5.52 13.05 -10.88
N THR A 43 -5.79 14.34 -11.09
CA THR A 43 -5.60 15.36 -10.05
C THR A 43 -6.53 15.17 -8.85
N PHE A 44 -7.69 14.53 -9.02
CA PHE A 44 -8.52 14.12 -7.89
C PHE A 44 -7.85 13.03 -7.04
N CYS A 45 -7.08 12.14 -7.67
CA CYS A 45 -6.41 11.04 -7.01
C CYS A 45 -5.09 11.44 -6.35
N VAL A 46 -4.25 12.27 -6.99
CA VAL A 46 -2.86 12.52 -6.54
C VAL A 46 -2.54 13.99 -6.30
N SER A 47 -1.67 14.25 -5.32
CA SER A 47 -1.33 15.61 -4.89
C SER A 47 -0.24 16.27 -5.73
N GLN A 48 0.68 15.49 -6.32
CA GLN A 48 1.85 16.02 -7.03
C GLN A 48 1.66 16.20 -8.54
N VAL A 49 0.44 16.53 -8.96
CA VAL A 49 0.10 16.83 -10.36
C VAL A 49 -0.37 18.28 -10.42
N PRO A 50 0.07 19.08 -11.41
CA PRO A 50 -0.39 20.47 -11.56
C PRO A 50 -1.91 20.53 -11.70
N GLU A 51 -2.53 21.65 -11.33
CA GLU A 51 -3.99 21.80 -11.48
C GLU A 51 -4.44 21.88 -12.93
N ARG A 52 -3.56 22.36 -13.82
CA ARG A 52 -3.83 22.50 -15.25
C ARG A 52 -3.10 21.41 -16.03
N PRO A 53 -3.74 20.84 -17.05
CA PRO A 53 -3.08 19.87 -17.92
C PRO A 53 -1.87 20.52 -18.61
N PRO A 54 -0.74 19.80 -18.72
CA PRO A 54 0.35 20.20 -19.60
C PRO A 54 -0.15 20.41 -21.03
N ILE A 55 0.49 21.33 -21.75
CA ILE A 55 0.19 21.57 -23.16
C ILE A 55 0.68 20.38 -23.97
N GLY A 56 -0.22 19.77 -24.75
CA GLY A 56 0.10 18.65 -25.64
C GLY A 56 -1.13 17.80 -25.94
N GLU A 57 -1.03 16.96 -26.97
CA GLU A 57 -2.07 16.00 -27.34
C GLU A 57 -2.09 14.78 -26.41
N GLN A 58 -0.99 14.53 -25.69
CA GLN A 58 -0.84 13.41 -24.78
C GLN A 58 -0.06 13.84 -23.54
N VAL A 59 -0.52 13.37 -22.38
CA VAL A 59 0.08 13.68 -21.08
C VAL A 59 0.49 12.37 -20.41
N THR A 60 1.69 12.38 -19.82
CA THR A 60 2.24 11.24 -19.08
C THR A 60 2.74 11.68 -17.71
N PHE A 61 2.34 10.94 -16.67
CA PHE A 61 2.84 11.09 -15.31
C PHE A 61 3.29 9.72 -14.76
N MET A 62 4.41 9.74 -14.06
CA MET A 62 4.92 8.60 -13.30
C MET A 62 4.91 8.95 -11.83
N LEU A 63 4.36 8.05 -11.03
CA LEU A 63 4.10 8.24 -9.62
C LEU A 63 4.58 7.01 -8.86
N LYS A 64 5.13 7.20 -7.65
CA LYS A 64 5.60 6.13 -6.78
C LYS A 64 4.99 6.28 -5.39
N SER A 65 4.48 5.18 -4.84
CA SER A 65 3.91 5.14 -3.49
C SER A 65 5.02 5.12 -2.43
N THR A 66 4.92 5.97 -1.42
CA THR A 66 5.83 5.95 -0.27
C THR A 66 5.44 4.89 0.78
N GLU A 67 4.16 4.49 0.81
CA GLU A 67 3.64 3.50 1.77
C GLU A 67 3.85 2.07 1.29
N ASN A 68 3.45 1.76 0.05
CA ASN A 68 3.33 0.40 -0.48
C ASN A 68 4.68 -0.15 -1.01
N GLY A 69 5.78 0.10 -0.30
CA GLY A 69 7.11 -0.39 -0.69
C GLY A 69 7.64 0.14 -2.03
N GLY A 70 7.10 1.25 -2.55
CA GLY A 70 7.56 1.83 -3.82
C GLY A 70 6.86 1.30 -5.07
N THR A 71 5.63 0.83 -4.96
CA THR A 71 4.76 0.54 -6.11
C THR A 71 4.61 1.76 -7.01
N ILE A 72 4.50 1.54 -8.32
CA ILE A 72 4.43 2.59 -9.34
C ILE A 72 3.04 2.72 -9.94
N LEU A 73 2.71 3.94 -10.36
CA LEU A 73 1.55 4.29 -11.16
C LEU A 73 2.00 5.15 -12.35
N HIS A 74 1.81 4.63 -13.55
CA HIS A 74 2.03 5.31 -14.81
C HIS A 74 0.67 5.69 -15.40
N ALA A 75 0.39 6.98 -15.43
CA ALA A 75 -0.81 7.56 -16.02
C ALA A 75 -0.46 8.16 -17.38
N ASN A 76 -1.09 7.67 -18.44
CA ASN A 76 -0.93 8.15 -19.79
C ASN A 76 -2.32 8.41 -20.40
N TYR A 77 -2.58 9.63 -20.84
CA TYR A 77 -3.91 9.97 -21.37
C TYR A 77 -3.82 11.03 -22.46
N ARG A 78 -4.81 10.98 -23.33
CA ARG A 78 -5.08 11.90 -24.43
C ARG A 78 -6.60 12.04 -24.57
N GLU A 79 -7.03 12.77 -25.59
CA GLU A 79 -8.46 12.83 -25.94
C GLU A 79 -9.00 11.42 -26.23
N ASP A 80 -10.18 11.12 -25.68
CA ASP A 80 -10.93 9.86 -25.84
C ASP A 80 -10.23 8.57 -25.35
N ASN A 81 -9.00 8.66 -24.80
CA ASN A 81 -8.25 7.51 -24.32
C ASN A 81 -7.38 7.83 -23.09
N ALA A 82 -7.55 7.07 -22.02
CA ALA A 82 -6.72 7.14 -20.82
C ALA A 82 -6.32 5.75 -20.36
N VAL A 83 -5.04 5.56 -20.07
CA VAL A 83 -4.43 4.30 -19.63
C VAL A 83 -3.68 4.54 -18.33
N TYR A 84 -4.05 3.80 -17.30
CA TYR A 84 -3.38 3.80 -15.99
C TYR A 84 -2.77 2.43 -15.76
N LYS A 85 -1.45 2.37 -15.63
CA LYS A 85 -0.71 1.13 -15.37
C LYS A 85 -0.05 1.18 -14.00
N GLY A 86 -0.13 0.11 -13.23
CA GLY A 86 0.51 0.07 -11.91
C GLY A 86 0.68 -1.34 -11.38
N ASP A 87 1.72 -1.55 -10.60
CA ASP A 87 2.05 -2.85 -10.00
C ASP A 87 1.22 -3.15 -8.72
N SER A 88 0.48 -2.16 -8.19
CA SER A 88 -0.49 -2.37 -7.10
C SER A 88 -1.92 -2.43 -7.61
N VAL A 89 -2.60 -3.54 -7.33
CA VAL A 89 -4.03 -3.75 -7.66
C VAL A 89 -4.91 -2.70 -7.00
N SER A 90 -4.68 -2.39 -5.71
CA SER A 90 -5.43 -1.37 -4.98
C SER A 90 -5.35 0.01 -5.63
N THR A 91 -4.17 0.42 -6.09
CA THR A 91 -4.01 1.70 -6.78
C THR A 91 -4.88 1.78 -8.04
N ILE A 92 -4.93 0.69 -8.81
CA ILE A 92 -5.76 0.62 -10.03
C ILE A 92 -7.26 0.59 -9.68
N VAL A 93 -7.66 -0.12 -8.62
CA VAL A 93 -9.04 -0.12 -8.12
C VAL A 93 -9.49 1.26 -7.66
N ILE A 94 -8.64 1.98 -6.93
CA ILE A 94 -8.91 3.37 -6.50
C ILE A 94 -9.08 4.27 -7.72
N MET A 95 -8.18 4.18 -8.71
CA MET A 95 -8.31 4.96 -9.95
C MET A 95 -9.62 4.66 -10.69
N ARG A 96 -9.99 3.38 -10.84
CA ARG A 96 -11.27 2.97 -11.45
C ARG A 96 -12.45 3.57 -10.70
N ASP A 97 -12.49 3.44 -9.37
CA ASP A 97 -13.62 3.89 -8.55
C ASP A 97 -13.77 5.41 -8.62
N VAL A 98 -12.66 6.17 -8.66
CA VAL A 98 -12.68 7.62 -8.85
C VAL A 98 -13.16 8.00 -10.25
N VAL A 99 -12.60 7.41 -11.31
CA VAL A 99 -13.01 7.69 -12.70
C VAL A 99 -14.50 7.37 -12.87
N SER A 100 -14.95 6.20 -12.40
CA SER A 100 -16.35 5.76 -12.44
C SER A 100 -17.27 6.77 -11.75
N ARG A 101 -16.90 7.24 -10.56
CA ARG A 101 -17.67 8.24 -9.82
C ARG A 101 -17.76 9.57 -10.57
N ILE A 102 -16.64 10.09 -11.09
CA ILE A 102 -16.61 11.39 -11.77
C ILE A 102 -17.39 11.33 -13.08
N THR A 103 -17.18 10.29 -13.89
CA THR A 103 -17.86 10.10 -15.18
C THR A 103 -19.36 9.91 -15.00
N THR A 104 -19.78 9.15 -13.97
CA THR A 104 -21.20 9.01 -13.60
C THR A 104 -21.81 10.34 -13.18
N ALA A 105 -21.15 11.10 -12.30
CA ALA A 105 -21.63 12.40 -11.82
C ALA A 105 -21.80 13.42 -12.96
N ARG A 106 -20.91 13.37 -13.95
CA ARG A 106 -20.92 14.29 -15.11
C ARG A 106 -21.65 13.75 -16.33
N LYS A 107 -22.20 12.53 -16.25
CA LYS A 107 -22.87 11.83 -17.37
C LYS A 107 -21.97 11.67 -18.61
N ILE A 108 -20.66 11.54 -18.38
CA ILE A 108 -19.68 11.25 -19.44
C ILE A 108 -19.78 9.76 -19.76
N ARG A 109 -20.08 9.42 -21.02
CA ARG A 109 -20.15 8.03 -21.46
C ARG A 109 -18.75 7.51 -21.74
N VAL A 110 -18.28 6.62 -20.88
CA VAL A 110 -16.99 5.92 -21.01
C VAL A 110 -17.18 4.41 -20.93
N HIS A 111 -16.28 3.70 -21.59
CA HIS A 111 -16.04 2.28 -21.41
C HIS A 111 -14.74 2.10 -20.62
N MET A 112 -14.77 1.23 -19.61
CA MET A 112 -13.61 0.92 -18.77
C MET A 112 -13.31 -0.57 -18.88
N SER A 113 -12.05 -0.90 -19.15
CA SER A 113 -11.55 -2.27 -19.12
C SER A 113 -10.38 -2.38 -18.14
N LEU A 114 -10.35 -3.49 -17.40
CA LEU A 114 -9.29 -3.84 -16.46
C LEU A 114 -8.59 -5.10 -16.93
N ASP A 115 -7.26 -5.05 -16.96
CA ASP A 115 -6.38 -6.18 -17.17
C ASP A 115 -5.48 -6.33 -15.94
N ILE A 116 -5.63 -7.44 -15.23
CA ILE A 116 -5.00 -7.67 -13.92
C ILE A 116 -3.94 -8.74 -14.07
N ASN A 117 -2.71 -8.41 -13.70
CA ASN A 117 -1.63 -9.37 -13.66
C ASN A 117 -1.64 -10.08 -12.30
N ASN A 118 -1.85 -11.40 -12.30
CA ASN A 118 -1.90 -12.22 -11.08
C ASN A 118 -0.58 -12.19 -10.27
N GLU A 119 0.56 -11.95 -10.92
CA GLU A 119 1.86 -11.84 -10.25
C GLU A 119 2.04 -10.51 -9.50
N SER A 120 1.19 -9.51 -9.79
CA SER A 120 1.30 -8.17 -9.19
C SER A 120 1.04 -8.15 -7.68
N ILE A 121 0.20 -9.07 -7.19
CA ILE A 121 -0.10 -9.22 -5.77
C ILE A 121 1.16 -9.71 -5.04
N GLU A 122 1.76 -10.80 -5.51
CA GLU A 122 2.97 -11.36 -4.92
C GLU A 122 4.13 -10.35 -5.00
N HIS A 123 4.25 -9.64 -6.12
CA HIS A 123 5.23 -8.57 -6.27
C HIS A 123 5.02 -7.44 -5.25
N THR A 124 3.79 -6.95 -5.06
CA THR A 124 3.49 -5.90 -4.08
C THR A 124 3.79 -6.36 -2.66
N LEU A 125 3.45 -7.61 -2.31
CA LEU A 125 3.79 -8.19 -1.00
C LEU A 125 5.30 -8.26 -0.78
N LYS A 126 6.08 -8.63 -1.82
CA LYS A 126 7.55 -8.61 -1.78
C LYS A 126 8.13 -7.20 -1.59
N LEU A 127 7.52 -6.17 -2.19
CA LEU A 127 7.94 -4.78 -1.98
C LEU A 127 7.67 -4.29 -0.55
N ILE A 128 6.58 -4.74 0.06
CA ILE A 128 6.21 -4.38 1.44
C ILE A 128 7.03 -5.20 2.47
N HIS A 129 7.50 -6.39 2.09
CA HIS A 129 8.15 -7.36 2.97
C HIS A 129 9.29 -6.79 3.85
N PRO A 130 10.25 -6.00 3.35
CA PRO A 130 11.33 -5.48 4.19
C PRO A 130 10.83 -4.60 5.34
N LYS A 131 9.76 -3.82 5.11
CA LYS A 131 9.14 -3.01 6.18
C LYS A 131 8.48 -3.90 7.23
N MET A 132 7.78 -4.94 6.80
CA MET A 132 7.14 -5.89 7.71
C MET A 132 8.14 -6.71 8.51
N GLU A 133 9.23 -7.17 7.89
CA GLU A 133 10.31 -7.88 8.57
C GLU A 133 10.96 -7.01 9.65
N TYR A 134 11.22 -5.74 9.32
CA TYR A 134 11.72 -4.76 10.28
C TYR A 134 10.77 -4.62 11.48
N PHE A 135 9.46 -4.45 11.25
CA PHE A 135 8.49 -4.34 12.34
C PHE A 135 8.37 -5.62 13.17
N ALA A 136 8.36 -6.79 12.53
CA ALA A 136 8.31 -8.07 13.22
C ALA A 136 9.53 -8.27 14.12
N SER A 137 10.72 -7.91 13.64
CA SER A 137 11.96 -7.96 14.43
C SER A 137 11.92 -6.99 15.61
N LEU A 138 11.46 -5.75 15.38
CA LEU A 138 11.36 -4.73 16.43
C LEU A 138 10.38 -5.14 17.54
N ILE A 139 9.19 -5.63 17.19
CA ILE A 139 8.18 -6.10 18.15
C ILE A 139 8.74 -7.27 18.97
N ARG A 140 9.34 -8.27 18.29
CA ARG A 140 9.94 -9.44 18.98
C ARG A 140 11.04 -9.04 19.95
N GLN A 141 11.90 -8.09 19.57
CA GLN A 141 12.97 -7.60 20.45
C GLN A 141 12.41 -6.84 21.65
N ALA A 142 11.37 -6.03 21.46
CA ALA A 142 10.72 -5.31 22.55
C ALA A 142 9.99 -6.26 23.52
N GLU A 143 9.30 -7.29 23.02
CA GLU A 143 8.67 -8.33 23.84
C GLU A 143 9.70 -9.09 24.68
N LEU A 144 10.83 -9.46 24.06
CA LEU A 144 11.94 -10.09 24.77
C LEU A 144 12.52 -9.16 25.84
N ALA A 145 12.77 -7.90 25.51
CA ALA A 145 13.28 -6.91 26.46
C ALA A 145 12.33 -6.73 27.65
N LYS A 146 11.02 -6.70 27.40
CA LYS A 146 10.00 -6.61 28.45
C LYS A 146 10.06 -7.82 29.39
N GLY A 147 10.11 -9.04 28.86
CA GLY A 147 10.25 -10.25 29.67
C GLY A 147 11.55 -10.29 30.47
N LEU A 148 12.67 -9.84 29.89
CA LEU A 148 13.96 -9.72 30.59
C LEU A 148 13.91 -8.68 31.73
N ARG A 149 13.18 -7.58 31.54
CA ARG A 149 13.00 -6.54 32.57
C ARG A 149 12.16 -7.04 33.74
N GLU A 150 11.13 -7.84 33.46
CA GLU A 150 10.33 -8.54 34.48
C GLU A 150 11.18 -9.55 35.26
N LEU A 151 12.06 -10.30 34.58
CA LEU A 151 13.01 -11.20 35.22
C LEU A 151 14.00 -10.45 36.12
N GLN A 152 14.62 -9.36 35.63
CA GLN A 152 15.52 -8.53 36.43
C GLN A 152 14.84 -7.97 37.70
N SER A 153 13.55 -7.67 37.62
CA SER A 153 12.78 -7.19 38.78
C SER A 153 12.50 -8.30 39.79
N SER A 154 12.54 -9.55 39.36
CA SER A 154 12.22 -10.75 40.16
C SER A 154 13.46 -11.41 40.79
N PHE A 155 14.65 -11.19 40.22
CA PHE A 155 15.91 -11.79 40.66
C PHE A 155 16.97 -10.72 40.96
N GLU A 156 17.66 -10.83 42.10
CA GLU A 156 18.75 -9.91 42.47
C GLU A 156 19.99 -10.05 41.59
N ASP A 157 20.22 -11.24 41.02
CA ASP A 157 21.33 -11.53 40.12
C ASP A 157 20.83 -11.95 38.73
N ILE A 158 21.38 -11.31 37.70
CA ILE A 158 21.11 -11.58 36.27
C ILE A 158 22.37 -12.00 35.52
N SER A 159 23.46 -12.32 36.23
CA SER A 159 24.75 -12.74 35.66
C SER A 159 24.68 -14.05 34.85
N PHE A 160 23.61 -14.83 35.04
CA PHE A 160 23.33 -16.05 34.27
C PHE A 160 22.84 -15.78 32.85
N LEU A 161 22.43 -14.54 32.52
CA LEU A 161 21.95 -14.20 31.18
C LEU A 161 23.11 -14.15 30.18
N ALA A 162 22.86 -14.71 28.99
CA ALA A 162 23.78 -14.60 27.89
C ALA A 162 24.05 -13.13 27.51
N PRO A 163 25.26 -12.78 27.01
CA PRO A 163 25.62 -11.40 26.65
C PRO A 163 24.62 -10.72 25.71
N ASP A 164 24.04 -11.45 24.76
CA ASP A 164 23.07 -10.91 23.80
C ASP A 164 21.72 -10.53 24.45
N LEU A 165 21.30 -11.30 25.46
CA LEU A 165 20.11 -10.98 26.25
C LEU A 165 20.36 -9.75 27.12
N MET A 166 21.54 -9.66 27.73
CA MET A 166 21.96 -8.48 28.48
C MET A 166 22.03 -7.23 27.59
N ALA A 167 22.51 -7.35 26.35
CA ALA A 167 22.51 -6.27 25.38
C ALA A 167 21.08 -5.84 25.00
N THR A 168 20.16 -6.79 24.84
CA THR A 168 18.74 -6.51 24.57
C THR A 168 18.06 -5.82 25.75
N LEU A 169 18.32 -6.27 26.99
CA LEU A 169 17.80 -5.67 28.22
C LEU A 169 18.27 -4.21 28.38
N ARG A 170 19.53 -3.91 28.04
CA ARG A 170 20.07 -2.53 28.09
C ARG A 170 19.34 -1.58 27.13
N LYS A 171 18.84 -2.10 26.00
CA LYS A 171 18.09 -1.34 24.99
C LYS A 171 16.58 -1.30 25.26
N HIS A 172 16.11 -1.77 26.41
CA HIS A 172 14.68 -1.87 26.73
C HIS A 172 13.92 -0.56 26.46
N ASP A 173 14.36 0.56 27.04
CA ASP A 173 13.65 1.83 26.93
C ASP A 173 13.66 2.38 25.50
N GLU A 174 14.77 2.16 24.76
CA GLU A 174 14.89 2.51 23.35
C GLU A 174 13.90 1.71 22.49
N LEU A 175 13.87 0.39 22.66
CA LEU A 175 12.99 -0.52 21.91
C LEU A 175 11.51 -0.22 22.17
N VAL A 176 11.13 -0.02 23.43
CA VAL A 176 9.74 0.30 23.81
C VAL A 176 9.33 1.66 23.24
N ASN A 177 10.21 2.66 23.31
CA ASN A 177 9.94 3.97 22.73
C ASN A 177 9.84 3.92 21.20
N GLU A 178 10.69 3.14 20.55
CA GLU A 178 10.68 2.97 19.09
C GLU A 178 9.42 2.27 18.61
N VAL A 179 8.97 1.19 19.28
CA VAL A 179 7.69 0.53 19.02
C VAL A 179 6.53 1.52 19.16
N SER A 180 6.51 2.31 20.23
CA SER A 180 5.45 3.29 20.48
C SER A 180 5.41 4.37 19.39
N THR A 181 6.58 4.93 19.04
CA THR A 181 6.72 5.98 18.02
C THR A 181 6.33 5.49 16.62
N LYS A 182 6.67 4.24 16.29
CA LYS A 182 6.41 3.67 14.95
C LYS A 182 5.10 2.90 14.84
N ARG A 183 4.33 2.79 15.91
CA ARG A 183 3.06 2.03 15.92
C ARG A 183 2.10 2.46 14.83
N THR A 184 1.91 3.76 14.65
CA THR A 184 1.04 4.29 13.58
C THR A 184 1.54 3.91 12.19
N GLN A 185 2.85 3.85 11.98
CA GLN A 185 3.42 3.42 10.70
C GLN A 185 3.15 1.93 10.46
N PHE A 186 3.31 1.10 11.50
CA PHE A 186 2.99 -0.32 11.42
C PHE A 186 1.52 -0.56 11.09
N ASP A 187 0.60 0.10 11.80
CA ASP A 187 -0.85 0.00 11.56
C ASP A 187 -1.22 0.39 10.12
N ARG A 188 -0.53 1.38 9.54
CA ARG A 188 -0.72 1.78 8.13
C ARG A 188 -0.27 0.70 7.17
N VAL A 189 0.86 0.04 7.41
CA VAL A 189 1.33 -1.07 6.56
C VAL A 189 0.36 -2.26 6.64
N LEU A 190 -0.17 -2.56 7.82
CA LEU A 190 -1.22 -3.58 7.98
C LEU A 190 -2.48 -3.22 7.20
N GLY A 191 -2.90 -1.95 7.25
CA GLY A 191 -4.02 -1.43 6.46
C GLY A 191 -3.79 -1.62 4.96
N VAL A 192 -2.61 -1.25 4.46
CA VAL A 192 -2.24 -1.42 3.04
C VAL A 192 -2.35 -2.89 2.59
N ILE A 193 -1.84 -3.83 3.37
CA ILE A 193 -1.92 -5.26 3.02
C ILE A 193 -3.36 -5.75 3.07
N THR A 194 -4.15 -5.27 4.05
CA THR A 194 -5.57 -5.64 4.19
C THR A 194 -6.40 -5.09 3.03
N ASP A 195 -6.17 -3.84 2.63
CA ASP A 195 -6.84 -3.23 1.48
C ASP A 195 -6.46 -3.95 0.18
N LEU A 196 -5.19 -4.32 0.00
CA LEU A 196 -4.73 -5.12 -1.12
C LEU A 196 -5.47 -6.47 -1.20
N TYR A 197 -5.65 -7.13 -0.06
CA TYR A 197 -6.44 -8.36 0.03
C TYR A 197 -7.88 -8.12 -0.41
N VAL A 198 -8.56 -7.13 0.19
CA VAL A 198 -9.96 -6.82 -0.13
C VAL A 198 -10.14 -6.48 -1.62
N ASP A 199 -9.27 -5.64 -2.17
CA ASP A 199 -9.36 -5.20 -3.56
C ASP A 199 -9.11 -6.34 -4.56
N SER A 200 -8.17 -7.24 -4.26
CA SER A 200 -7.87 -8.39 -5.13
C SER A 200 -9.07 -9.33 -5.31
N PHE A 201 -9.86 -9.55 -4.26
CA PHE A 201 -11.07 -10.38 -4.32
C PHE A 201 -12.29 -9.62 -4.80
N LYS A 202 -12.39 -8.31 -4.51
CA LYS A 202 -13.45 -7.44 -5.03
C LYS A 202 -13.47 -7.43 -6.56
N LEU A 203 -12.30 -7.50 -7.20
CA LEU A 203 -12.17 -7.63 -8.66
C LEU A 203 -12.69 -8.96 -9.21
N GLN A 204 -12.67 -10.01 -8.40
CA GLN A 204 -13.24 -11.32 -8.73
C GLN A 204 -14.73 -11.42 -8.36
N GLY A 205 -15.34 -10.36 -7.84
CA GLY A 205 -16.73 -10.36 -7.37
C GLY A 205 -16.94 -11.04 -6.01
N ILE A 206 -15.87 -11.30 -5.26
CA ILE A 206 -15.90 -11.97 -3.96
C ILE A 206 -15.71 -10.93 -2.85
N ASN A 207 -16.47 -11.05 -1.76
CA ASN A 207 -16.34 -10.18 -0.58
C ASN A 207 -15.58 -10.93 0.54
N PRO A 208 -14.29 -10.63 0.77
CA PRO A 208 -13.46 -11.40 1.70
C PRO A 208 -13.48 -10.85 3.14
N LYS A 209 -14.42 -9.95 3.49
CA LYS A 209 -14.40 -9.20 4.75
C LYS A 209 -14.31 -10.07 6.00
N HIS A 210 -14.95 -11.24 6.02
CA HIS A 210 -14.89 -12.17 7.15
C HIS A 210 -13.48 -12.72 7.43
N LYS A 211 -12.61 -12.75 6.42
CA LYS A 211 -11.21 -13.22 6.52
C LYS A 211 -10.19 -12.14 6.83
N THR A 212 -10.60 -10.87 6.85
CA THR A 212 -9.68 -9.75 7.13
C THR A 212 -9.12 -9.79 8.56
N ASN A 213 -9.92 -10.23 9.53
CA ASN A 213 -9.45 -10.41 10.91
C ASN A 213 -8.41 -11.54 11.02
N ASP A 214 -8.63 -12.66 10.32
CA ASP A 214 -7.67 -13.77 10.26
C ASP A 214 -6.32 -13.30 9.68
N LEU A 215 -6.36 -12.49 8.62
CA LEU A 215 -5.17 -11.88 8.01
C LEU A 215 -4.44 -10.96 8.99
N LEU A 216 -5.16 -10.06 9.66
CA LEU A 216 -4.57 -9.14 10.64
C LEU A 216 -3.90 -9.87 11.80
N GLN A 217 -4.51 -10.96 12.27
CA GLN A 217 -3.91 -11.81 13.30
C GLN A 217 -2.61 -12.46 12.80
N MET A 218 -2.60 -12.97 11.56
CA MET A 218 -1.41 -13.56 10.95
C MET A 218 -0.28 -12.55 10.80
N LEU A 219 -0.59 -11.32 10.35
CA LEU A 219 0.38 -10.25 10.15
C LEU A 219 0.98 -9.74 11.48
N SER A 220 0.20 -9.75 12.57
CA SER A 220 0.64 -9.22 13.87
C SER A 220 1.38 -10.24 14.74
N THR A 221 1.03 -11.53 14.66
CA THR A 221 1.54 -12.54 15.62
C THR A 221 2.65 -13.42 15.03
N GLN A 222 2.58 -13.78 13.75
CA GLN A 222 3.49 -14.74 13.12
C GLN A 222 3.76 -14.38 11.66
N TYR A 223 4.23 -13.16 11.44
CA TYR A 223 4.53 -12.69 10.09
C TYR A 223 5.50 -13.63 9.36
N SER A 224 5.09 -14.10 8.19
CA SER A 224 5.91 -14.82 7.22
C SER A 224 5.38 -14.47 5.83
N LEU A 225 6.28 -14.05 4.93
CA LEU A 225 5.89 -13.69 3.57
C LEU A 225 5.19 -14.85 2.85
N GLU A 226 5.72 -16.07 2.99
CA GLU A 226 5.17 -17.27 2.37
C GLU A 226 3.73 -17.54 2.84
N LYS A 227 3.49 -17.51 4.16
CA LYS A 227 2.16 -17.71 4.72
C LYS A 227 1.15 -16.66 4.23
N ILE A 228 1.59 -15.41 4.08
CA ILE A 228 0.74 -14.33 3.57
C ILE A 228 0.45 -14.53 2.07
N ILE A 229 1.44 -14.90 1.27
CA ILE A 229 1.23 -15.22 -0.14
C ILE A 229 0.24 -16.39 -0.29
N ASP A 230 0.39 -17.44 0.51
CA ASP A 230 -0.52 -18.59 0.50
C ASP A 230 -1.93 -18.18 0.92
N PHE A 231 -2.06 -17.32 1.94
CA PHE A 231 -3.35 -16.78 2.36
C PHE A 231 -4.05 -16.01 1.23
N PHE A 232 -3.31 -15.25 0.41
CA PHE A 232 -3.87 -14.55 -0.76
C PHE A 232 -4.27 -15.50 -1.90
N LYS A 233 -3.67 -16.70 -1.97
CA LYS A 233 -4.02 -17.73 -2.97
C LYS A 233 -5.25 -18.55 -2.54
N MET A 234 -5.53 -18.64 -1.24
CA MET A 234 -6.72 -19.31 -0.74
C MET A 234 -7.95 -18.45 -1.00
N LYS A 235 -8.97 -19.02 -1.68
CA LYS A 235 -10.26 -18.35 -1.80
C LYS A 235 -10.90 -18.19 -0.40
N PRO A 236 -11.45 -17.00 -0.07
CA PRO A 236 -12.02 -16.70 1.23
C PRO A 236 -13.29 -17.49 1.55
#